data_AF-A0A369S6V0-F1
#
_entry.id   AF-A0A369S6V0-F1
#
_cell.length_a   1.000
_cell.length_b   1.000
_cell.length_c   1.000
_cell.angle_alpha   90.00
_cell.angle_beta   90.00
_cell.angle_gamma   90.00
#
_symmetry.space_group_name_H-M   'P 1'
#
loop_
_entity.id
_entity.type
_entity.pdbx_description
1 polymer ?
#
loop_
_entity_poly.entity_id
_entity_poly.type
_entity_poly.pdbx_seq_one_letter_code
_entity_poly.pdbx_strand_id
1 'polypeptide(L)'
;MNEVVCPAVGIVNDSNFGSNWTETGDNWLFDQYWNQTQTVPLYLIVILFPLMNLQSPVVFNKLSSIVALPTFPIVTGVVSNAFSTHGILLPITQCNRNPQNTVRDLTIAYGCSCATYLLVGMLFFIKFPLSVQCIQSVFLDNFGPDDIMSFLGRLTLLIQNIVTYPIIAFAARIKIMSTLYGEKYPSWKHVLIFNIMVTTICVLGAMFFPNVGTILRFVGACGGLFYCLLLPCAVQFAIRKKENRLTVISVLSYIYLILFGVANCIAQFIIN
;
A
#
# COMPACT_ATOMS: atom_id res chain seq x y z
N MET A 1 -22.28 -13.13 -18.31
CA MET A 1 -20.92 -13.57 -17.93
C MET A 1 -19.99 -12.48 -18.45
N ASN A 2 -19.35 -11.75 -17.54
CA ASN A 2 -18.54 -10.60 -17.90
C ASN A 2 -17.15 -11.09 -18.33
N GLU A 3 -16.65 -10.57 -19.45
CA GLU A 3 -15.43 -11.03 -20.11
C GLU A 3 -14.21 -10.36 -19.46
N VAL A 4 -13.32 -11.17 -18.89
CA VAL A 4 -12.06 -10.74 -18.25
C VAL A 4 -10.91 -11.08 -19.21
N VAL A 5 -10.04 -10.11 -19.50
CA VAL A 5 -9.01 -10.22 -20.56
C VAL A 5 -7.65 -10.56 -19.96
N CYS A 6 -6.95 -11.57 -20.51
CA CYS A 6 -5.54 -11.88 -20.19
C CYS A 6 -4.62 -11.76 -21.40
N PRO A 7 -3.44 -11.13 -21.26
CA PRO A 7 -2.33 -11.33 -22.19
C PRO A 7 -1.61 -12.66 -21.91
N ALA A 8 -1.43 -13.48 -22.94
CA ALA A 8 -0.93 -14.86 -22.84
C ALA A 8 0.60 -14.97 -22.78
N VAL A 9 1.14 -15.75 -21.84
CA VAL A 9 2.50 -16.36 -21.89
C VAL A 9 2.42 -17.76 -21.27
N GLY A 10 2.96 -18.79 -21.95
CA GLY A 10 2.57 -20.21 -21.80
C GLY A 10 3.48 -21.16 -20.98
N ILE A 11 2.81 -22.27 -20.53
CA ILE A 11 3.13 -23.73 -20.39
C ILE A 11 4.56 -24.16 -19.88
N VAL A 12 4.84 -25.11 -18.95
CA VAL A 12 4.44 -26.54 -18.72
C VAL A 12 4.97 -27.10 -17.35
N ASN A 13 4.12 -27.91 -16.68
CA ASN A 13 4.19 -29.18 -15.87
C ASN A 13 5.20 -29.58 -14.74
N ASP A 14 4.55 -29.98 -13.63
CA ASP A 14 4.63 -31.19 -12.75
C ASP A 14 5.82 -31.59 -11.85
N SER A 15 5.48 -31.87 -10.58
CA SER A 15 5.51 -33.22 -9.91
C SER A 15 6.05 -33.26 -8.45
N ASN A 16 5.16 -33.70 -7.54
CA ASN A 16 5.32 -34.51 -6.31
C ASN A 16 6.60 -34.46 -5.45
N PHE A 17 6.47 -34.11 -4.15
CA PHE A 17 7.05 -34.91 -3.04
C PHE A 17 6.52 -34.44 -1.68
N GLY A 18 6.04 -35.38 -0.85
CA GLY A 18 5.68 -35.13 0.56
C GLY A 18 6.77 -35.63 1.52
N SER A 19 6.84 -35.06 2.73
CA SER A 19 6.88 -35.80 4.01
C SER A 19 7.18 -34.91 5.22
N ASN A 20 6.34 -35.11 6.24
CA ASN A 20 6.38 -34.83 7.68
C ASN A 20 7.73 -34.50 8.35
N TRP A 21 7.69 -33.60 9.35
CA TRP A 21 8.28 -33.83 10.68
C TRP A 21 7.46 -33.14 11.80
N THR A 22 7.56 -33.77 12.97
CA THR A 22 6.74 -33.72 14.18
C THR A 22 7.12 -32.63 15.21
N GLU A 23 6.15 -32.37 16.07
CA GLU A 23 6.01 -31.46 17.22
C GLU A 23 7.16 -31.43 18.25
N THR A 24 7.32 -30.26 18.91
CA THR A 24 7.52 -30.03 20.38
C THR A 24 7.52 -28.50 20.59
N GLY A 25 6.83 -27.82 21.51
CA GLY A 25 6.06 -28.20 22.69
C GLY A 25 6.32 -27.14 23.77
N ASP A 26 5.45 -26.13 23.92
CA ASP A 26 5.39 -25.18 25.05
C ASP A 26 3.95 -24.65 25.24
N ASN A 27 2.96 -25.56 25.22
CA ASN A 27 1.53 -25.24 25.05
C ASN A 27 0.68 -25.25 26.33
N TRP A 28 1.23 -25.29 27.55
CA TRP A 28 0.37 -25.53 28.73
C TRP A 28 -0.64 -24.38 29.03
N LEU A 29 -0.35 -23.14 28.59
CA LEU A 29 -1.28 -21.99 28.62
C LEU A 29 -2.15 -21.90 27.36
N PHE A 30 -1.68 -22.49 26.26
CA PHE A 30 -2.40 -22.64 25.00
C PHE A 30 -3.48 -23.72 25.12
N ASP A 31 -3.22 -24.86 25.76
CA ASP A 31 -4.14 -25.99 25.92
C ASP A 31 -5.41 -25.62 26.71
N GLN A 32 -5.36 -24.58 27.55
CA GLN A 32 -6.51 -24.10 28.30
C GLN A 32 -7.46 -23.21 27.45
N TYR A 33 -6.94 -22.47 26.46
CA TYR A 33 -7.74 -21.67 25.51
C TYR A 33 -7.98 -22.39 24.17
N TRP A 34 -7.11 -23.35 23.84
CA TRP A 34 -7.02 -24.08 22.59
C TRP A 34 -7.25 -25.57 22.86
N ASN A 35 -8.46 -25.89 23.35
CA ASN A 35 -8.87 -27.26 23.56
C ASN A 35 -9.30 -27.87 22.22
N GLN A 36 -8.45 -28.73 21.67
CA GLN A 36 -8.53 -29.32 20.32
C GLN A 36 -9.87 -30.03 20.05
N THR A 37 -10.56 -30.50 21.08
CA THR A 37 -11.84 -31.21 20.98
C THR A 37 -13.08 -30.35 21.22
N GLN A 38 -12.95 -29.14 21.79
CA GLN A 38 -14.12 -28.33 22.17
C GLN A 38 -14.11 -26.90 21.62
N THR A 39 -13.05 -26.11 21.85
CA THR A 39 -13.03 -24.69 21.44
C THR A 39 -12.51 -24.52 20.02
N VAL A 40 -11.53 -25.34 19.63
CA VAL A 40 -10.89 -25.30 18.32
C VAL A 40 -11.86 -25.60 17.18
N PRO A 41 -12.73 -26.64 17.23
CA PRO A 41 -13.73 -26.87 16.20
C PRO A 41 -14.76 -25.75 16.11
N LEU A 42 -15.11 -25.08 17.22
CA LEU A 42 -16.06 -23.96 17.22
C LEU A 42 -15.48 -22.71 16.53
N TYR A 43 -14.23 -22.35 16.84
CA TYR A 43 -13.53 -21.26 16.15
C TYR A 43 -13.26 -21.59 14.68
N LEU A 44 -12.85 -22.83 14.40
CA LEU A 44 -12.68 -23.32 13.04
C LEU A 44 -14.00 -23.35 12.30
N ILE A 45 -15.14 -23.67 12.90
CA ILE A 45 -16.44 -23.61 12.20
C ILE A 45 -16.80 -22.16 11.87
N VAL A 46 -16.63 -21.19 12.76
CA VAL A 46 -16.96 -19.78 12.46
C VAL A 46 -16.05 -19.19 11.36
N ILE A 47 -14.79 -19.63 11.30
CA ILE A 47 -13.80 -19.17 10.30
C ILE A 47 -13.83 -20.01 9.01
N LEU A 48 -14.10 -21.31 9.10
CA LEU A 48 -14.23 -22.25 7.97
C LEU A 48 -15.59 -22.21 7.33
N PHE A 49 -16.67 -21.81 8.01
CA PHE A 49 -18.00 -21.77 7.41
C PHE A 49 -18.09 -20.77 6.22
N PRO A 50 -17.43 -19.58 6.26
CA PRO A 50 -17.24 -18.78 5.06
C PRO A 50 -16.28 -19.42 4.03
N LEU A 51 -15.27 -20.16 4.49
CA LEU A 51 -14.16 -20.73 3.71
C LEU A 51 -14.52 -22.03 2.96
N MET A 52 -15.44 -22.82 3.50
CA MET A 52 -15.96 -24.08 2.95
C MET A 52 -17.12 -23.87 1.97
N ASN A 53 -17.67 -22.66 1.90
CA ASN A 53 -18.57 -22.25 0.82
C ASN A 53 -17.82 -21.84 -0.47
N LEU A 54 -16.49 -21.95 -0.50
CA LEU A 54 -15.70 -21.81 -1.71
C LEU A 54 -15.56 -23.19 -2.38
N GLN A 55 -16.29 -23.37 -3.48
CA GLN A 55 -16.39 -24.60 -4.28
C GLN A 55 -15.05 -25.13 -4.86
N SER A 56 -13.90 -24.49 -4.61
CA SER A 56 -12.58 -25.02 -4.98
C SER A 56 -11.42 -24.45 -4.13
N PRO A 57 -10.34 -25.23 -3.88
CA PRO A 57 -9.17 -24.82 -3.09
C PRO A 57 -8.23 -23.81 -3.82
N VAL A 58 -8.69 -23.16 -4.88
CA VAL A 58 -7.90 -22.27 -5.74
C VAL A 58 -7.31 -21.08 -4.97
N VAL A 59 -7.99 -20.62 -3.92
CA VAL A 59 -7.55 -19.47 -3.10
C VAL A 59 -6.22 -19.75 -2.39
N PHE A 60 -6.03 -20.95 -1.83
CA PHE A 60 -4.82 -21.28 -1.07
C PHE A 60 -3.59 -21.37 -1.97
N ASN A 61 -3.71 -22.00 -3.14
CA ASN A 61 -2.61 -22.07 -4.12
C ASN A 61 -2.24 -20.69 -4.66
N LYS A 62 -3.22 -19.80 -4.85
CA LYS A 62 -2.97 -18.41 -5.25
C LYS A 62 -2.26 -17.61 -4.14
N LEU A 63 -2.65 -17.77 -2.87
CA LEU A 63 -1.99 -17.10 -1.74
C LEU A 63 -0.54 -17.58 -1.53
N SER A 64 -0.27 -18.88 -1.69
CA SER A 64 1.09 -19.42 -1.66
C SER A 64 1.99 -18.86 -2.77
N SER A 65 1.41 -18.52 -3.94
CA SER A 65 2.16 -17.87 -5.04
C SER A 65 2.53 -16.40 -4.78
N ILE A 66 1.81 -15.69 -3.89
CA ILE A 66 2.13 -14.33 -3.46
C ILE A 66 3.28 -14.32 -2.44
N VAL A 67 3.35 -15.36 -1.60
CA VAL A 67 4.41 -15.50 -0.57
C VAL A 67 5.70 -16.04 -1.18
N ALA A 68 5.64 -16.68 -2.34
CA ALA A 68 6.81 -17.01 -3.15
C ALA A 68 7.44 -15.69 -3.69
N LEU A 69 8.34 -15.13 -2.89
CA LEU A 69 9.55 -14.31 -3.09
C LEU A 69 9.68 -13.18 -4.15
N PRO A 70 9.39 -13.26 -5.47
CA PRO A 70 9.74 -12.15 -6.38
C PRO A 70 8.81 -10.92 -6.31
N THR A 71 7.56 -11.05 -5.88
CA THR A 71 6.58 -9.94 -5.94
C THR A 71 6.44 -9.16 -4.63
N PHE A 72 7.00 -9.66 -3.53
CA PHE A 72 6.84 -9.04 -2.21
C PHE A 72 7.32 -7.58 -2.17
N PRO A 73 8.50 -7.22 -2.72
CA PRO A 73 8.93 -5.83 -2.76
C PRO A 73 8.03 -4.92 -3.59
N ILE A 74 7.45 -5.42 -4.69
CA ILE A 74 6.51 -4.62 -5.49
C ILE A 74 5.33 -4.17 -4.61
N VAL A 75 4.79 -5.08 -3.79
CA VAL A 75 3.67 -4.79 -2.89
C VAL A 75 4.08 -3.81 -1.79
N THR A 76 5.26 -3.96 -1.17
CA THR A 76 5.72 -3.05 -0.11
C THR A 76 5.89 -1.61 -0.61
N GLY A 77 6.35 -1.42 -1.86
CA GLY A 77 6.41 -0.10 -2.50
C GLY A 77 5.04 0.53 -2.69
N VAL A 78 4.07 -0.23 -3.21
CA VAL A 78 2.69 0.26 -3.44
C VAL A 78 1.99 0.56 -2.11
N VAL A 79 2.14 -0.30 -1.11
CA VAL A 79 1.57 -0.11 0.24
C VAL A 79 2.17 1.13 0.90
N SER A 80 3.49 1.35 0.76
CA SER A 80 4.15 2.57 1.24
C SER A 80 3.53 3.83 0.63
N ASN A 81 3.23 3.83 -0.67
CA ASN A 81 2.51 4.93 -1.32
C ASN A 81 1.08 5.10 -0.76
N ALA A 82 0.35 4.00 -0.62
CA ALA A 82 -1.05 4.00 -0.18
C ALA A 82 -1.22 4.60 1.23
N PHE A 83 -0.27 4.36 2.13
CA PHE A 83 -0.30 4.86 3.50
C PHE A 83 0.44 6.19 3.71
N SER A 84 0.95 6.82 2.65
CA SER A 84 1.76 8.04 2.74
C SER A 84 0.93 9.32 2.93
N THR A 85 0.26 9.46 4.08
CA THR A 85 -0.55 10.66 4.44
C THR A 85 0.22 11.67 5.32
N HIS A 86 1.49 11.38 5.65
CA HIS A 86 2.27 12.15 6.63
C HIS A 86 2.37 13.65 6.34
N GLY A 87 2.35 14.06 5.05
CA GLY A 87 2.46 15.47 4.65
C GLY A 87 1.22 16.34 4.91
N ILE A 88 0.08 15.73 5.26
CA ILE A 88 -1.19 16.42 5.60
C ILE A 88 -1.62 16.09 7.03
N LEU A 89 -0.98 15.10 7.68
CA LEU A 89 -1.34 14.67 9.02
C LEU A 89 -1.23 15.80 10.06
N LEU A 90 -0.12 16.55 10.06
CA LEU A 90 0.09 17.64 11.03
C LEU A 90 -1.03 18.70 11.00
N PRO A 91 -1.36 19.35 9.86
CA PRO A 91 -2.43 20.34 9.83
C PRO A 91 -3.80 19.76 10.20
N ILE A 92 -4.09 18.50 9.81
CA ILE A 92 -5.36 17.85 10.17
C ILE A 92 -5.46 17.66 11.69
N THR A 93 -4.41 17.14 12.31
CA THR A 93 -4.39 16.86 13.76
C THR A 93 -4.45 18.13 14.61
N GLN A 94 -3.92 19.26 14.12
CA GLN A 94 -4.03 20.56 14.77
C GLN A 94 -5.47 21.11 14.80
N CYS A 95 -6.33 20.67 13.88
CA CYS A 95 -7.74 21.03 13.87
C CYS A 95 -8.59 20.14 14.80
N ASN A 96 -8.01 19.15 15.48
CA ASN A 96 -8.77 18.24 16.35
C ASN A 96 -9.25 18.95 17.62
N ARG A 97 -10.57 18.92 17.86
CA ARG A 97 -11.19 19.52 19.06
C ARG A 97 -10.67 18.91 20.36
N ASN A 98 -10.32 17.62 20.36
CA ASN A 98 -9.82 16.89 21.53
C ASN A 98 -8.44 16.27 21.24
N PRO A 99 -7.34 17.03 21.35
CA PRO A 99 -6.00 16.58 20.96
C PRO A 99 -5.51 15.31 21.66
N GLN A 100 -5.97 15.04 22.89
CA GLN A 100 -5.62 13.84 23.66
C GLN A 100 -6.03 12.54 22.96
N ASN A 101 -7.11 12.56 22.17
CA ASN A 101 -7.61 11.39 21.47
C ASN A 101 -7.00 11.20 20.07
N THR A 102 -6.12 12.11 19.64
CA THR A 102 -5.56 12.13 18.27
C THR A 102 -4.89 10.80 17.89
N VAL A 103 -4.13 10.18 18.81
CA VAL A 103 -3.45 8.91 18.55
C VAL A 103 -4.46 7.79 18.32
N ARG A 104 -5.53 7.73 19.13
CA ARG A 104 -6.61 6.75 18.99
C ARG A 104 -7.32 6.94 17.66
N ASP A 105 -7.73 8.16 17.36
CA ASP A 105 -8.51 8.48 16.15
C ASP A 105 -7.69 8.18 14.88
N LEU A 106 -6.39 8.48 14.90
CA LEU A 106 -5.45 8.16 13.82
C LEU A 106 -5.25 6.65 13.66
N THR A 107 -5.13 5.91 14.77
CA THR A 107 -4.98 4.45 14.74
C THR A 107 -6.22 3.78 14.14
N ILE A 108 -7.41 4.25 14.52
CA ILE A 108 -8.68 3.78 13.94
C ILE A 108 -8.73 4.11 12.43
N ALA A 109 -8.36 5.33 12.03
CA ALA A 109 -8.37 5.73 10.62
C ALA A 109 -7.44 4.87 9.74
N TYR A 110 -6.21 4.63 10.19
CA TYR A 110 -5.28 3.74 9.48
C TYR A 110 -5.74 2.28 9.51
N GLY A 111 -6.30 1.82 10.63
CA GLY A 111 -6.87 0.48 10.75
C GLY A 111 -8.03 0.24 9.78
N CYS A 112 -8.98 1.18 9.70
CA CYS A 112 -10.07 1.15 8.74
C CYS A 112 -9.56 1.18 7.29
N SER A 113 -8.56 2.01 6.98
CA SER A 113 -7.96 2.07 5.64
C SER A 113 -7.27 0.76 5.25
N CYS A 114 -6.56 0.13 6.20
CA CYS A 114 -5.97 -1.18 5.99
C CYS A 114 -7.04 -2.25 5.74
N ALA A 115 -8.10 -2.25 6.55
CA ALA A 115 -9.21 -3.19 6.39
C ALA A 115 -9.91 -3.04 5.03
N THR A 116 -10.14 -1.81 4.54
CA THR A 116 -10.76 -1.59 3.22
C THR A 116 -9.85 -2.05 2.08
N TYR A 117 -8.54 -1.76 2.14
CA TYR A 117 -7.59 -2.23 1.13
C TYR A 117 -7.47 -3.76 1.10
N LEU A 118 -7.38 -4.39 2.27
CA LEU A 118 -7.34 -5.85 2.38
C LEU A 118 -8.65 -6.48 1.89
N LEU A 119 -9.81 -5.93 2.27
CA LEU A 119 -11.10 -6.46 1.87
C LEU A 119 -11.28 -6.41 0.34
N VAL A 120 -11.01 -5.26 -0.29
CA VAL A 120 -11.14 -5.12 -1.75
C VAL A 120 -10.13 -6.01 -2.47
N GLY A 121 -8.87 -6.01 -2.03
CA GLY A 121 -7.81 -6.83 -2.63
C GLY A 121 -8.09 -8.33 -2.52
N MET A 122 -8.50 -8.81 -1.35
CA MET A 122 -8.79 -10.23 -1.12
C MET A 122 -10.03 -10.69 -1.88
N LEU A 123 -11.12 -9.91 -1.86
CA LEU A 123 -12.34 -10.27 -2.59
C LEU A 123 -12.08 -10.39 -4.09
N PHE A 124 -11.34 -9.44 -4.66
CA PHE A 124 -10.98 -9.48 -6.06
C PHE A 124 -10.08 -10.67 -6.38
N PHE A 125 -9.06 -10.90 -5.56
CA PHE A 125 -8.11 -11.99 -5.74
C PHE A 125 -8.76 -13.38 -5.71
N ILE A 126 -9.69 -13.60 -4.78
CA ILE A 126 -10.44 -14.85 -4.62
C ILE A 126 -11.38 -15.09 -5.80
N LYS A 127 -12.05 -14.04 -6.27
CA LYS A 127 -13.05 -14.14 -7.34
C LYS A 127 -12.45 -14.07 -8.74
N PHE A 128 -11.18 -13.70 -8.89
CA PHE A 128 -10.53 -13.59 -10.18
C PHE A 128 -10.36 -14.97 -10.84
N PRO A 129 -11.04 -15.23 -11.98
CA PRO A 129 -11.12 -16.57 -12.58
C PRO A 129 -9.83 -17.00 -13.29
N LEU A 130 -8.93 -16.07 -13.58
CA LEU A 130 -7.71 -16.30 -14.36
C LEU A 130 -6.46 -16.40 -13.47
N SER A 131 -5.30 -16.66 -14.06
CA SER A 131 -4.02 -16.73 -13.33
C SER A 131 -3.66 -15.39 -12.68
N VAL A 132 -2.93 -15.44 -11.55
CA VAL A 132 -2.54 -14.23 -10.79
C VAL A 132 -1.66 -13.28 -11.62
N GLN A 133 -0.88 -13.83 -12.55
CA GLN A 133 0.02 -13.08 -13.44
C GLN A 133 -0.73 -12.16 -14.41
N CYS A 134 -2.01 -12.41 -14.64
CA CYS A 134 -2.85 -11.63 -15.55
C CYS A 134 -3.44 -10.37 -14.89
N ILE A 135 -3.39 -10.26 -13.56
CA ILE A 135 -3.98 -9.15 -12.83
C ILE A 135 -3.26 -7.85 -13.19
N GLN A 136 -3.98 -6.92 -13.81
CA GLN A 136 -3.50 -5.58 -14.12
C GLN A 136 -3.41 -4.71 -12.85
N SER A 137 -2.43 -3.81 -12.83
CA SER A 137 -2.17 -2.92 -11.70
C SER A 137 -3.31 -1.93 -11.42
N VAL A 138 -4.08 -1.56 -12.45
CA VAL A 138 -5.30 -0.77 -12.32
C VAL A 138 -6.48 -1.73 -12.30
N PHE A 139 -7.25 -1.70 -11.20
CA PHE A 139 -8.39 -2.59 -10.98
C PHE A 139 -9.35 -2.64 -12.19
N LEU A 140 -9.72 -1.48 -12.73
CA LEU A 140 -10.68 -1.37 -13.83
C LEU A 140 -10.15 -1.88 -15.17
N ASP A 141 -8.85 -2.04 -15.35
CA ASP A 141 -8.26 -2.55 -16.60
C ASP A 141 -8.43 -4.06 -16.74
N ASN A 142 -8.83 -4.74 -15.66
CA ASN A 142 -9.15 -6.18 -15.67
C ASN A 142 -10.55 -6.48 -16.25
N PHE A 143 -11.39 -5.47 -16.49
CA PHE A 143 -12.76 -5.64 -17.00
C PHE A 143 -12.87 -5.15 -18.43
N GLY A 144 -13.65 -5.87 -19.24
CA GLY A 144 -13.93 -5.52 -20.63
C GLY A 144 -14.47 -4.09 -20.81
N PRO A 145 -14.36 -3.52 -22.02
CA PRO A 145 -14.89 -2.20 -22.33
C PRO A 145 -16.44 -2.16 -22.30
N ASP A 146 -17.09 -3.29 -22.54
CA ASP A 146 -18.56 -3.39 -22.66
C ASP A 146 -19.29 -3.49 -21.30
N ASP A 147 -18.55 -3.65 -20.20
CA ASP A 147 -19.13 -3.75 -18.86
C ASP A 147 -19.60 -2.38 -18.34
N ILE A 148 -20.92 -2.20 -18.24
CA ILE A 148 -21.55 -0.96 -17.74
C ILE A 148 -21.00 -0.54 -16.36
N MET A 149 -20.76 -1.51 -15.46
CA MET A 149 -20.23 -1.22 -14.12
C MET A 149 -18.79 -0.71 -14.17
N SER A 150 -17.97 -1.26 -15.08
CA SER A 150 -16.60 -0.79 -15.30
C SER A 150 -16.60 0.61 -15.92
N PHE A 151 -17.50 0.86 -16.87
CA PHE A 151 -17.72 2.19 -17.45
C PHE A 151 -18.10 3.23 -16.38
N LEU A 152 -19.07 2.92 -15.51
CA LEU A 152 -19.47 3.81 -14.42
C LEU A 152 -18.31 4.05 -13.43
N GLY A 153 -17.51 3.02 -13.13
CA GLY A 153 -16.30 3.14 -12.33
C GLY A 153 -15.29 4.10 -12.96
N ARG A 154 -14.99 3.93 -14.26
CA ARG A 154 -14.05 4.78 -15.01
C ARG A 154 -14.54 6.23 -15.06
N LEU A 155 -15.84 6.43 -15.29
CA LEU A 155 -16.46 7.76 -15.29
C LEU A 155 -16.37 8.44 -13.92
N THR A 156 -16.65 7.70 -12.84
CA THR A 156 -16.58 8.21 -11.47
C THR A 156 -15.15 8.61 -11.11
N LEU A 157 -14.16 7.78 -11.45
CA LEU A 157 -12.75 8.10 -11.24
C LEU A 157 -12.29 9.29 -12.09
N LEU A 158 -12.80 9.45 -13.31
CA LEU A 158 -12.50 10.60 -14.16
C LEU A 158 -12.99 11.90 -13.50
N ILE A 159 -14.24 11.94 -13.04
CA ILE A 159 -14.81 13.10 -12.35
C ILE A 159 -14.00 13.39 -11.07
N GLN A 160 -13.68 12.36 -10.28
CA GLN A 160 -12.86 12.50 -9.09
C GLN A 160 -11.49 13.10 -9.41
N ASN A 161 -10.82 12.64 -10.46
CA ASN A 161 -9.49 13.12 -10.85
C ASN A 161 -9.52 14.55 -11.36
N ILE A 162 -10.55 14.94 -12.13
CA ILE A 162 -10.74 16.32 -12.59
C ILE A 162 -10.84 17.29 -11.40
N VAL A 163 -11.57 16.92 -10.35
CA VAL A 163 -11.73 17.76 -9.15
C VAL A 163 -10.48 17.74 -8.28
N THR A 164 -9.83 16.59 -8.15
CA THR A 164 -8.72 16.39 -7.20
C THR A 164 -7.40 16.98 -7.71
N TYR A 165 -7.13 16.87 -9.02
CA TYR A 165 -5.87 17.32 -9.60
C TYR A 165 -5.57 18.81 -9.35
N PRO A 166 -6.50 19.76 -9.58
CA PRO A 166 -6.28 21.18 -9.30
C PRO A 166 -5.98 21.47 -7.83
N ILE A 167 -6.65 20.77 -6.91
CA ILE A 167 -6.46 20.93 -5.46
C ILE A 167 -5.04 20.54 -5.06
N ILE A 168 -4.57 19.39 -5.54
CA ILE A 168 -3.21 18.91 -5.29
C ILE A 168 -2.17 19.84 -5.91
N ALA A 169 -2.36 20.25 -7.18
CA ALA A 169 -1.45 21.16 -7.86
C ALA A 169 -1.35 22.52 -7.15
N PHE A 170 -2.47 23.05 -6.65
CA PHE A 170 -2.51 24.28 -5.87
C PHE A 170 -1.78 24.15 -4.53
N ALA A 171 -2.01 23.05 -3.80
CA ALA A 171 -1.32 22.77 -2.54
C ALA A 171 0.19 22.63 -2.74
N ALA A 172 0.62 21.91 -3.78
CA ALA A 172 2.02 21.75 -4.15
C ALA A 172 2.66 23.10 -4.50
N ARG A 173 1.97 23.91 -5.31
CA ARG A 173 2.41 25.26 -5.68
C ARG A 173 2.70 26.12 -4.45
N ILE A 174 1.77 26.19 -3.49
CA ILE A 174 1.97 27.01 -2.28
C ILE A 174 3.18 26.54 -1.50
N LYS A 175 3.34 25.23 -1.30
CA LYS A 175 4.49 24.68 -0.57
C LYS A 175 5.82 25.00 -1.27
N ILE A 176 5.89 24.81 -2.59
CA ILE A 176 7.10 25.03 -3.37
C ILE A 176 7.44 26.52 -3.43
N MET A 177 6.46 27.38 -3.74
CA MET A 177 6.67 28.83 -3.84
C MET A 177 7.05 29.44 -2.50
N SER A 178 6.39 29.03 -1.41
CA SER A 178 6.74 29.49 -0.06
C SER A 178 8.13 29.03 0.37
N THR A 179 8.59 27.88 -0.10
CA THR A 179 9.92 27.35 0.24
C THR A 179 11.02 28.04 -0.57
N LEU A 180 10.79 28.30 -1.86
CA LEU A 180 11.79 28.88 -2.76
C LEU A 180 11.88 30.41 -2.67
N TYR A 181 10.74 31.10 -2.55
CA TYR A 181 10.65 32.56 -2.65
C TYR A 181 10.19 33.23 -1.35
N GLY A 182 9.90 32.46 -0.29
CA GLY A 182 9.40 33.00 0.99
C GLY A 182 7.95 33.50 0.97
N GLU A 183 7.36 33.68 -0.23
CA GLU A 183 6.00 34.16 -0.41
C GLU A 183 5.09 33.11 -1.06
N LYS A 184 3.81 33.10 -0.67
CA LYS A 184 2.80 32.18 -1.24
C LYS A 184 2.50 32.47 -2.72
N TYR A 185 2.67 33.72 -3.15
CA TYR A 185 2.43 34.15 -4.52
C TYR A 185 3.49 35.21 -4.90
N PRO A 186 4.65 34.79 -5.44
CA PRO A 186 5.71 35.74 -5.76
C PRO A 186 5.39 36.59 -7.00
N SER A 187 4.98 35.97 -8.12
CA SER A 187 4.53 36.68 -9.33
C SER A 187 3.82 35.73 -10.29
N TRP A 188 2.92 36.26 -11.13
CA TRP A 188 2.17 35.51 -12.14
C TRP A 188 3.08 34.70 -13.07
N LYS A 189 4.26 35.22 -13.44
CA LYS A 189 5.22 34.51 -14.30
C LYS A 189 5.73 33.22 -13.65
N HIS A 190 6.05 33.25 -12.36
CA HIS A 190 6.50 32.07 -11.62
C HIS A 190 5.39 31.01 -11.53
N VAL A 191 4.14 31.45 -11.39
CA VAL A 191 2.98 30.55 -11.38
C VAL A 191 2.76 29.90 -12.73
N LEU A 192 2.85 30.68 -13.81
CA LEU A 192 2.72 30.18 -15.17
C LEU A 192 3.79 29.14 -15.49
N ILE A 193 5.05 29.43 -15.17
CA ILE A 193 6.18 28.50 -15.37
C ILE A 193 5.95 27.21 -14.59
N PHE A 194 5.50 27.31 -13.33
CA PHE A 194 5.19 26.14 -12.52
C PHE A 194 4.10 25.27 -13.13
N ASN A 195 2.98 25.86 -13.56
CA ASN A 195 1.87 25.12 -14.16
C ASN A 195 2.27 24.46 -15.49
N ILE A 196 3.04 25.15 -16.33
CA ILE A 196 3.58 24.58 -17.58
C ILE A 196 4.48 23.39 -17.24
N MET A 197 5.47 23.58 -16.36
CA MET A 197 6.41 22.54 -15.96
C MET A 197 5.70 21.29 -15.41
N VAL A 198 4.77 21.47 -14.47
CA VAL A 198 4.02 20.34 -13.88
C VAL A 198 3.21 19.61 -14.94
N THR A 199 2.49 20.35 -15.79
CA THR A 199 1.68 19.75 -16.86
C THR A 199 2.55 19.00 -17.86
N THR A 200 3.70 19.56 -18.26
CA THR A 200 4.66 18.90 -19.15
C THR A 200 5.19 17.61 -18.53
N ILE A 201 5.57 17.60 -17.26
CA ILE A 201 6.04 16.39 -16.56
C ILE A 201 4.93 15.33 -16.52
N CYS A 202 3.68 15.72 -16.22
CA CYS A 202 2.55 14.79 -16.20
C CYS A 202 2.28 14.17 -17.58
N VAL A 203 2.28 14.99 -18.64
CA VAL A 203 2.04 14.52 -20.02
C VAL A 203 3.19 13.63 -20.51
N LEU A 204 4.44 14.01 -20.26
CA LEU A 204 5.61 13.17 -20.59
C LEU A 204 5.56 11.83 -19.83
N GLY A 205 5.22 11.86 -18.54
CA GLY A 205 5.05 10.66 -17.73
C GLY A 205 3.98 9.72 -18.31
N ALA A 206 2.85 10.27 -18.73
CA ALA A 206 1.78 9.49 -19.35
C ALA A 206 2.17 8.87 -20.70
N MET A 207 2.99 9.56 -21.51
CA MET A 207 3.44 9.05 -22.81
C MET A 207 4.53 7.98 -22.69
N PHE A 208 5.52 8.19 -21.82
CA PHE A 208 6.70 7.30 -21.73
C PHE A 208 6.55 6.16 -20.72
N PHE A 209 5.72 6.33 -19.69
CA PHE A 209 5.56 5.37 -18.60
C PHE A 209 4.08 5.03 -18.36
N PRO A 210 3.43 4.28 -19.27
CA PRO A 210 2.00 3.95 -19.13
C PRO A 210 1.70 2.99 -17.96
N ASN A 211 2.70 2.27 -17.46
CA ASN A 211 2.54 1.31 -16.37
C ASN A 211 2.42 2.01 -15.00
N VAL A 212 1.18 2.32 -14.60
CA VAL A 212 0.86 2.99 -13.33
C VAL A 212 1.44 2.29 -12.11
N GLY A 213 1.37 0.94 -12.05
CA GLY A 213 1.93 0.17 -10.93
C GLY A 213 3.43 0.36 -10.72
N THR A 214 4.20 0.56 -11.81
CA THR A 214 5.64 0.81 -11.71
C THR A 214 5.92 2.19 -11.13
N ILE A 215 5.16 3.20 -11.53
CA ILE A 215 5.28 4.56 -10.97
C ILE A 215 4.94 4.52 -9.47
N LEU A 216 3.82 3.90 -9.10
CA LEU A 216 3.37 3.83 -7.71
C LEU A 216 4.37 3.13 -6.78
N ARG A 217 4.97 2.01 -7.21
CA ARG A 217 5.95 1.29 -6.37
C ARG A 217 7.23 2.11 -6.13
N PHE A 218 7.75 2.79 -7.16
CA PHE A 218 8.97 3.59 -7.04
C PHE A 218 8.73 4.88 -6.26
N VAL A 219 7.66 5.61 -6.57
CA VAL A 219 7.27 6.81 -5.82
C VAL A 219 6.99 6.46 -4.35
N GLY A 220 6.31 5.35 -4.09
CA GLY A 220 6.05 4.85 -2.75
C GLY A 220 7.29 4.43 -1.97
N ALA A 221 8.21 3.71 -2.60
CA ALA A 221 9.43 3.26 -1.94
C ALA A 221 10.39 4.42 -1.66
N CYS A 222 10.63 5.30 -2.65
CA CYS A 222 11.48 6.47 -2.49
C CYS A 222 10.84 7.50 -1.55
N GLY A 223 9.58 7.87 -1.79
CA GLY A 223 8.84 8.81 -0.96
C GLY A 223 8.68 8.32 0.48
N GLY A 224 8.38 7.03 0.65
CA GLY A 224 8.28 6.38 1.96
C GLY A 224 9.59 6.40 2.74
N LEU A 225 10.71 6.10 2.07
CA LEU A 225 12.04 6.19 2.68
C LEU A 225 12.30 7.60 3.22
N PHE A 226 12.14 8.64 2.40
CA PHE A 226 12.49 10.00 2.81
C PHE A 226 11.47 10.64 3.76
N TYR A 227 10.18 10.59 3.42
CA TYR A 227 9.14 11.31 4.17
C TYR A 227 8.53 10.51 5.32
N CYS A 228 8.37 9.19 5.16
CA CYS A 228 7.69 8.36 6.18
C CYS A 228 8.67 7.77 7.19
N LEU A 229 9.91 7.49 6.81
CA LEU A 229 10.90 6.84 7.69
C LEU A 229 12.03 7.79 8.11
N LEU A 230 12.78 8.33 7.15
CA LEU A 230 13.98 9.13 7.44
C LEU A 230 13.66 10.42 8.20
N LEU A 231 12.72 11.22 7.70
CA LEU A 231 12.36 12.51 8.30
C LEU A 231 11.89 12.38 9.77
N PRO A 232 10.87 11.57 10.11
CA PRO A 232 10.44 11.45 11.51
C PRO A 232 11.51 10.81 12.41
N CYS A 233 12.28 9.84 11.92
CA CYS A 233 13.37 9.24 12.70
C CYS A 233 14.47 10.28 12.99
N ALA A 234 14.86 11.08 11.99
CA ALA A 234 15.86 12.13 12.15
C ALA A 234 15.41 13.21 13.14
N VAL A 235 14.15 13.65 13.04
CA VAL A 235 13.57 14.64 13.96
C VAL A 235 13.54 14.09 15.39
N GLN A 236 13.05 12.86 15.59
CA GLN A 236 13.00 12.24 16.92
C GLN A 236 14.40 12.02 17.52
N PHE A 237 15.36 11.60 16.70
CA PHE A 237 16.75 11.46 17.11
C PHE A 237 17.34 12.81 17.56
N ALA A 238 17.13 13.87 16.77
CA ALA A 238 17.62 15.21 17.11
C ALA A 238 17.01 15.75 18.41
N ILE A 239 15.70 15.54 18.62
CA ILE A 239 14.99 15.94 19.84
C ILE A 239 15.55 15.19 21.05
N ARG A 240 15.64 13.86 20.99
CA ARG A 240 16.12 13.04 22.13
C ARG A 240 17.59 13.27 22.44
N LYS A 241 18.41 13.59 21.43
CA LYS A 241 19.80 13.98 21.63
C LYS A 241 19.90 15.30 22.39
N LYS A 242 19.06 16.28 22.05
CA LYS A 242 18.97 17.55 22.76
C LYS A 242 18.48 17.39 24.21
N GLU A 243 17.58 16.45 24.45
CA GLU A 243 17.04 16.14 25.79
C GLU A 243 17.92 15.22 26.64
N ASN A 244 19.07 14.75 26.12
CA ASN A 244 19.92 13.72 26.76
C ASN A 244 19.17 12.44 27.19
N ARG A 245 18.06 12.12 26.52
CA ARG A 245 17.23 10.92 26.76
C ARG A 245 17.47 9.82 25.73
N LEU A 246 18.67 9.81 25.14
CA LEU A 246 19.02 8.86 24.09
C LEU A 246 19.27 7.48 24.71
N THR A 247 18.35 6.53 24.47
CA THR A 247 18.55 5.14 24.86
C THR A 247 19.08 4.32 23.68
N VAL A 248 19.93 3.34 23.97
CA VAL A 248 20.51 2.44 22.95
C VAL A 248 19.41 1.74 22.14
N ILE A 249 18.34 1.30 22.80
CA ILE A 249 17.17 0.68 22.15
C ILE A 249 16.53 1.61 21.12
N SER A 250 16.43 2.91 21.42
CA SER A 250 15.84 3.88 20.51
C SER A 250 16.73 4.15 19.30
N VAL A 251 18.04 4.17 19.50
CA VAL A 251 19.01 4.31 18.39
C VAL A 251 18.94 3.10 17.47
N LEU A 252 18.91 1.89 18.05
CA LEU A 252 18.77 0.65 17.29
C LEU A 252 17.46 0.61 16.50
N SER A 253 16.33 1.05 17.09
CA SER A 253 15.05 1.07 16.38
C SER A 253 15.02 2.05 15.22
N TYR A 254 15.61 3.25 15.36
CA TYR A 254 15.72 4.21 14.25
C TYR A 254 16.61 3.68 13.12
N ILE A 255 17.75 3.07 13.45
CA ILE A 255 18.65 2.46 12.45
C ILE A 255 17.92 1.34 11.72
N TYR A 256 17.22 0.45 12.44
CA TYR A 256 16.45 -0.62 11.85
C TYR A 256 15.40 -0.11 10.86
N LEU A 257 14.62 0.92 11.23
CA LEU A 257 13.60 1.50 10.36
C LEU A 257 14.20 2.12 9.09
N ILE A 258 15.32 2.83 9.20
CA ILE A 258 16.01 3.41 8.04
C ILE A 258 16.56 2.32 7.13
N LEU A 259 17.21 1.28 7.70
CA LEU A 259 17.72 0.15 6.93
C LEU A 259 16.61 -0.60 6.21
N PHE A 260 15.46 -0.81 6.87
CA PHE A 260 14.28 -1.40 6.25
C PHE A 260 13.77 -0.57 5.06
N GLY A 261 13.69 0.77 5.22
CA GLY A 261 13.29 1.67 4.14
C GLY A 261 14.27 1.64 2.95
N VAL A 262 15.58 1.63 3.24
CA VAL A 262 16.63 1.55 2.22
C VAL A 262 16.56 0.20 1.49
N ALA A 263 16.42 -0.90 2.23
CA ALA A 263 16.26 -2.24 1.65
C ALA A 263 15.01 -2.31 0.75
N ASN A 264 13.88 -1.74 1.19
CA ASN A 264 12.66 -1.68 0.39
C ASN A 264 12.86 -0.90 -0.92
N CYS A 265 13.60 0.22 -0.87
CA CYS A 265 13.91 1.03 -2.04
C CYS A 265 14.84 0.28 -3.02
N ILE A 266 15.94 -0.29 -2.52
CA ILE A 266 16.89 -1.06 -3.32
C ILE A 266 16.21 -2.28 -3.95
N ALA A 267 15.35 -2.98 -3.21
CA ALA A 267 14.63 -4.15 -3.70
C ALA A 267 13.73 -3.82 -4.91
N GLN A 268 13.20 -2.59 -5.04
CA GLN A 268 12.44 -2.20 -6.23
C GLN A 268 13.28 -2.22 -7.52
N PHE A 269 14.58 -1.92 -7.41
CA PHE A 269 15.50 -1.90 -8.56
C PHE A 269 16.02 -3.29 -8.92
N ILE A 270 16.11 -4.19 -7.94
CA ILE A 270 16.61 -5.57 -8.15
C ILE A 270 15.55 -6.44 -8.83
N ILE A 271 14.26 -6.16 -8.61
CA ILE A 271 13.12 -6.97 -9.06
C ILE A 271 12.52 -6.45 -10.39
N ASN A 272 13.24 -5.57 -11.09
CA ASN A 272 12.79 -4.99 -12.35
C ASN A 272 13.16 -5.84 -13.56
#